data_AF-A0A1F6UHS5-F1
#
_entry.id   AF-A0A1F6UHS5-F1
#
_cell.length_a   1.000
_cell.length_b   1.000
_cell.length_c   1.000
_cell.angle_alpha   90.00
_cell.angle_beta   90.00
_cell.angle_gamma   90.00
#
_symmetry.space_group_name_H-M   'P 1'
#
loop_
_entity.id
_entity.type
_entity.pdbx_description
1 polymer ?
#
loop_
_entity_poly.entity_id
_entity_poly.type
_entity_poly.pdbx_seq_one_letter_code
_entity_poly.pdbx_strand_id
1 'polypeptide(L)'
;MPDVHNTLYELVPADGSAIGNQSRKERLTSTVKGAREVAFDKARDTVFEQGKLAKGKGRGGSVRRTERHNGEQSRYKPTPSHRATHG
;
A
#
# COMPACT_ATOMS: atom_id res chain seq x y z
N MET A 1 2.64 -16.46 -12.26
CA MET A 1 1.63 -15.60 -11.63
C MET A 1 2.39 -14.46 -10.96
N PRO A 2 2.16 -13.19 -11.31
CA PRO A 2 2.82 -12.07 -10.65
C PRO A 2 2.45 -12.08 -9.16
N ASP A 3 3.46 -11.99 -8.29
CA ASP A 3 3.25 -11.92 -6.85
C ASP A 3 2.56 -10.61 -6.47
N VAL A 4 1.56 -10.69 -5.59
CA VAL A 4 0.76 -9.53 -5.20
C VAL A 4 1.62 -8.49 -4.48
N HIS A 5 2.59 -8.91 -3.67
CA HIS A 5 3.47 -7.99 -2.94
C HIS A 5 4.43 -7.26 -3.89
N ASN A 6 5.01 -7.99 -4.85
CA ASN A 6 5.91 -7.38 -5.84
C ASN A 6 5.16 -6.40 -6.74
N THR A 7 4.03 -6.83 -7.32
CA THR A 7 3.20 -5.96 -8.18
C THR A 7 2.78 -4.71 -7.42
N LEU A 8 2.35 -4.89 -6.16
CA LEU A 8 1.96 -3.78 -5.31
C LEU A 8 3.13 -2.79 -5.13
N TYR A 9 4.34 -3.27 -4.82
CA TYR A 9 5.54 -2.42 -4.69
C TYR A 9 5.89 -1.70 -6.01
N GLU A 10 5.84 -2.42 -7.14
CA GLU A 10 6.13 -1.87 -8.49
C GLU A 10 5.18 -0.75 -8.90
N LEU A 11 3.90 -0.83 -8.50
CA LEU A 11 2.91 0.22 -8.75
C LEU A 11 3.21 1.55 -8.05
N VAL A 12 4.12 1.58 -7.08
CA VAL A 12 4.61 2.83 -6.48
C VAL A 12 5.73 3.37 -7.35
N PRO A 13 5.70 4.65 -7.76
CA PRO A 13 6.77 5.23 -8.55
C PRO A 13 8.15 5.02 -7.91
N ALA A 14 9.13 4.60 -8.71
CA ALA A 14 10.52 4.48 -8.28
C ALA A 14 11.14 5.85 -7.93
N ASP A 15 10.63 6.90 -8.57
CA ASP A 15 11.00 8.30 -8.42
C ASP A 15 10.69 8.91 -7.02
N GLY A 16 10.18 8.11 -6.06
CA GLY A 16 9.79 8.62 -4.74
C GLY A 16 8.50 9.44 -4.73
N SER A 17 7.85 9.59 -5.89
CA SER A 17 6.52 10.18 -6.01
C SER A 17 5.46 9.37 -5.27
N ALA A 18 4.51 10.06 -4.63
CA ALA A 18 3.43 9.43 -3.86
C ALA A 18 2.30 8.96 -4.77
N ILE A 19 1.80 7.75 -4.53
CA ILE A 19 0.58 7.25 -5.16
C ILE A 19 -0.52 7.08 -4.11
N GLY A 20 -1.76 7.43 -4.45
CA GLY A 20 -2.91 7.18 -3.59
C GLY A 20 -3.21 5.68 -3.45
N ASN A 21 -3.64 5.25 -2.27
CA ASN A 21 -3.99 3.84 -2.03
C ASN A 21 -5.12 3.36 -2.97
N GLN A 22 -6.10 4.21 -3.25
CA GLN A 22 -7.19 3.88 -4.16
C GLN A 22 -6.69 3.61 -5.59
N SER A 23 -5.95 4.57 -6.18
CA SER A 23 -5.39 4.41 -7.52
C SER A 23 -4.44 3.22 -7.63
N ARG A 24 -3.68 2.93 -6.57
CA ARG A 24 -2.80 1.77 -6.51
C ARG A 24 -3.58 0.46 -6.45
N LYS A 25 -4.68 0.42 -5.70
CA LYS A 25 -5.58 -0.74 -5.61
C LYS A 25 -6.25 -1.02 -6.95
N GLU A 26 -6.76 0.02 -7.62
CA GLU A 26 -7.39 -0.11 -8.95
C GLU A 26 -6.42 -0.66 -10.00
N ARG A 27 -5.17 -0.17 -10.00
CA ARG A 27 -4.12 -0.71 -10.88
C ARG A 27 -3.77 -2.16 -10.54
N LEU A 28 -3.73 -2.51 -9.25
CA LEU A 28 -3.47 -3.88 -8.82
C LEU A 28 -4.59 -4.83 -9.25
N THR A 29 -5.86 -4.49 -9.02
CA THR A 29 -7.00 -5.34 -9.41
C THR A 29 -7.14 -5.46 -10.92
N SER A 30 -6.71 -4.45 -11.67
CA SER A 30 -6.62 -4.49 -13.13
C SER A 30 -5.48 -5.40 -13.62
N THR A 31 -4.34 -5.41 -12.93
CA THR A 31 -3.17 -6.23 -13.30
C THR A 31 -3.30 -7.69 -12.84
N VAL A 32 -3.75 -7.90 -11.61
CA VAL A 32 -3.88 -9.21 -10.97
C VAL A 32 -5.36 -9.54 -10.81
N LYS A 33 -5.90 -10.27 -11.79
CA LYS A 33 -7.28 -10.78 -11.73
C LYS A 33 -7.44 -11.67 -10.49
N GLY A 34 -8.28 -11.25 -9.55
CA GLY A 34 -8.55 -11.99 -8.30
C GLY A 34 -7.87 -11.42 -7.06
N ALA A 35 -7.17 -10.29 -7.15
CA ALA A 35 -6.72 -9.54 -5.97
C ALA A 35 -7.95 -9.04 -5.18
N ARG A 36 -8.42 -9.84 -4.21
CA ARG A 36 -9.47 -9.40 -3.26
C ARG A 36 -8.92 -8.28 -2.39
N GLU A 37 -9.80 -7.40 -1.93
CA GLU A 37 -9.48 -6.28 -1.03
C GLU A 37 -8.65 -6.73 0.19
N VAL A 38 -8.99 -7.89 0.77
CA VAL A 38 -8.26 -8.51 1.90
C VAL A 38 -6.80 -8.86 1.54
N ALA A 39 -6.53 -9.25 0.30
CA ALA A 39 -5.17 -9.54 -0.17
C ALA A 39 -4.37 -8.24 -0.37
N PHE A 40 -5.02 -7.15 -0.80
CA PHE A 40 -4.38 -5.83 -0.91
C PHE A 40 -3.97 -5.29 0.46
N ASP A 41 -4.87 -5.32 1.46
CA ASP A 41 -4.56 -4.80 2.79
C ASP A 41 -3.41 -5.57 3.45
N LYS A 42 -3.41 -6.91 3.37
CA LYS A 42 -2.29 -7.73 3.87
C LYS A 42 -0.99 -7.46 3.12
N ALA A 43 -1.03 -7.45 1.80
CA ALA A 43 0.13 -7.16 0.97
C ALA A 43 0.71 -5.77 1.27
N ARG A 44 -0.16 -4.77 1.44
CA ARG A 44 0.23 -3.42 1.84
C ARG A 44 0.96 -3.47 3.17
N ASP A 45 0.34 -4.06 4.20
CA ASP A 45 0.90 -4.17 5.54
C ASP A 45 2.29 -4.79 5.51
N THR A 46 2.44 -5.94 4.86
CA THR A 46 3.73 -6.63 4.75
C THR A 46 4.81 -5.76 4.09
N VAL A 47 4.48 -5.02 3.03
CA VAL A 47 5.48 -4.14 2.38
C VAL A 47 5.79 -2.90 3.24
N PHE A 48 4.85 -2.43 4.05
CA PHE A 48 5.08 -1.40 5.06
C PHE A 48 5.96 -1.90 6.22
N GLU A 49 5.67 -3.08 6.76
CA GLU A 49 6.46 -3.73 7.82
C GLU A 49 7.89 -4.02 7.37
N GLN A 50 8.08 -4.38 6.09
CA GLN A 50 9.41 -4.50 5.48
C GLN A 50 10.15 -3.15 5.36
N GLY A 51 9.52 -2.04 5.73
CA GLY A 51 10.09 -0.70 5.66
C GLY A 51 10.32 -0.20 4.25
N LYS A 52 9.71 -0.83 3.23
CA LYS A 52 9.86 -0.48 1.80
C LYS A 52 8.94 0.66 1.36
N LEU A 53 7.91 0.97 2.15
CA LEU A 53 6.94 2.03 1.88
C LEU A 53 6.80 2.97 3.07
N ALA A 54 6.64 4.24 2.78
CA ALA A 54 6.29 5.27 3.75
C ALA A 54 4.91 5.85 3.46
N LYS A 55 4.21 6.25 4.52
CA LYS A 55 2.92 6.93 4.42
C LYS A 55 3.19 8.38 3.99
N GLY A 56 2.62 8.76 2.86
CA GLY A 56 2.58 10.13 2.39
C GLY A 56 1.62 11.00 3.21
N LYS A 57 1.83 12.31 3.10
CA LYS A 57 1.10 13.36 3.85
C LYS A 57 -0.36 13.59 3.37
N GLY A 58 -0.84 12.85 2.37
CA GLY A 58 -2.16 13.05 1.77
C GLY A 58 -3.33 12.53 2.63
N ARG A 59 -4.49 13.19 2.54
CA ARG A 59 -5.73 12.87 3.30
C ARG A 59 -6.30 11.47 3.06
N GLY A 60 -5.83 10.75 2.03
CA GLY A 60 -6.26 9.39 1.67
C GLY A 60 -5.23 8.28 1.93
N GLY A 61 -4.16 8.55 2.68
CA GLY A 61 -3.12 7.56 2.93
C GLY A 61 -2.31 7.22 1.67
N SER A 62 -1.82 8.24 0.97
CA SER A 62 -0.86 8.05 -0.13
C SER A 62 0.37 7.30 0.38
N VAL A 63 1.08 6.59 -0.50
CA VAL A 63 2.27 5.82 -0.16
C VAL A 63 3.40 6.14 -1.13
N ARG A 64 4.64 6.12 -0.66
CA ARG A 64 5.84 6.30 -1.50
C ARG A 64 6.87 5.23 -1.19
N ARG A 65 7.79 4.96 -2.11
CA ARG A 65 8.94 4.09 -1.82
C ARG A 65 9.85 4.78 -0.82
N THR A 66 10.38 4.00 0.12
CA THR A 66 11.47 4.46 0.97
C THR A 66 12.76 4.20 0.23
N GLU A 67 13.50 5.27 -0.04
CA GLU A 67 14.93 5.15 -0.23
C GLU A 67 15.49 4.98 1.19
N ARG A 68 16.19 3.88 1.44
CA ARG A 68 16.62 3.51 2.79
C ARG A 68 17.37 4.67 3.46
N HIS A 69 17.19 4.77 4.79
CA HIS A 69 17.78 5.73 5.74
C HIS A 69 17.11 7.11 5.85
N ASN A 70 16.15 7.24 6.77
CA ASN A 70 16.38 7.96 8.02
C ASN A 70 15.10 7.95 8.88
N GLY A 71 15.14 7.19 9.98
CA GLY A 71 14.55 7.52 11.30
C GLY A 71 13.05 7.75 11.49
N GLU A 72 12.29 8.20 10.50
CA GLU A 72 10.90 8.61 10.74
C GLU A 72 9.95 7.46 10.37
N GLN A 73 9.95 6.43 11.22
CA GLN A 73 8.89 5.42 11.22
C GLN A 73 7.58 6.12 11.56
N SER A 74 6.91 6.65 10.53
CA SER A 74 5.56 7.19 10.63
C SER A 74 4.68 6.06 11.13
N ARG A 75 4.42 6.08 12.45
CA ARG A 75 3.57 5.20 13.26
C ARG A 75 2.40 4.66 12.42
N TYR A 76 2.65 3.60 11.65
CA TYR A 76 1.63 2.96 10.86
C TYR A 76 0.81 2.17 11.86
N LYS A 77 -0.28 2.80 12.31
CA LYS A 77 -1.35 2.05 12.95
C LYS A 77 -2.09 1.37 11.80
N PRO A 78 -2.03 0.04 11.66
CA PRO A 78 -2.92 -0.64 10.73
C PRO A 78 -4.32 -0.19 11.12
N THR A 79 -4.99 0.56 10.25
CA THR A 79 -6.40 0.85 10.47
C THR A 79 -7.08 -0.50 10.46
N PRO A 80 -7.72 -0.95 11.55
CA PRO A 80 -8.53 -2.14 11.47
C PRO A 80 -9.61 -1.80 10.45
N SER A 81 -9.52 -2.42 9.26
CA SER A 81 -10.62 -2.41 8.30
C SER A 81 -11.70 -3.33 8.88
N HIS A 82 -12.26 -2.92 10.03
CA HIS A 82 -13.56 -3.35 10.46
C HIS A 82 -14.54 -2.59 9.60
N ARG A 83 -14.83 -3.18 8.45
CA ARG A 83 -16.16 -3.05 7.86
C ARG A 83 -17.17 -3.61 8.88
N ALA A 84 -17.55 -2.79 9.85
CA ALA A 84 -18.73 -2.96 10.69
C ALA A 84 -19.70 -1.85 10.23
N THR A 85 -20.66 -2.21 9.35
CA THR A 85 -22.12 -2.32 9.63
C THR A 85 -22.75 -0.95 9.91
N HIS A 86 -23.85 -0.47 9.31
CA HIS A 86 -25.19 -0.99 8.98
C HIS A 86 -25.81 0.00 7.94
N GLY A 87 -26.91 -0.22 7.24
CA GLY A 87 -27.97 -1.23 7.25
C GLY A 87 -28.96 -0.90 6.13
#